data_AF-A0A971DZH8-F1
#
_entry.id   AF-A0A971DZH8-F1
#
_cell.length_a   1.000
_cell.length_b   1.000
_cell.length_c   1.000
_cell.angle_alpha   90.00
_cell.angle_beta   90.00
_cell.angle_gamma   90.00
#
_symmetry.space_group_name_H-M   'P 1'
#
loop_
_entity.id
_entity.type
_entity.pdbx_description
1 polymer ?
#
loop_
_entity_poly.entity_id
_entity_poly.type
_entity_poly.pdbx_seq_one_letter_code
_entity_poly.pdbx_strand_id
1 'polypeptide(L)'
;MNTWALLLTLIPIIIILVMLIGFKKAADISGIIGWAAISLVAFFFFNTSFEVIIRSTGAGLIRSMSVSMIVATSLLQMAFMEKTGALKRIIIFVKTISSENKAVQIMLINIGFGTLMVAVGATPVSLLPPILIAMGYSTYVAIALPAVGYDSLCTYALLGAPIVVFVDLANNFLGAGNEISLHEAGMVFFMFLPVVSTLIGFCMLWIVGKWEAIKQGWLPCLITGATIGVVSYFTNRYDNLVVLTGVACGIAVIMVMAAYLKITGKPIIDRSRLTPEEINYEKEYPLWKALMPWLLLIVMVLAINLPKGLFDYFYRTLKLPINGLTANGAPLDTRAMWQAYTWIFISVIAAIPIMKPTRKQLTDTWKIWIKRAPRPVFAAAIFFAIGEIMNMAGYNMETAKFETASMVKILADSSAEFFQGAYGAIVSFIGLFGGFITGSEASTIAMFSKYALSTAQNLSLSTEGLLIIAAGLAFGGGLASVISPAKLQNAAASIDKIGEENKVIRIAFVFSLILTAITSVFVMIYLSMI
;
A
#
# COMPACT_ATOMS: atom_id res chain seq x y z
N MET A 1 0.52 29.50 -20.40
CA MET A 1 1.48 28.49 -19.89
C MET A 1 2.92 29.00 -19.92
N ASN A 2 3.66 28.90 -18.80
CA ASN A 2 5.13 28.96 -18.84
C ASN A 2 5.67 27.56 -19.20
N THR A 3 5.65 27.24 -20.49
CA THR A 3 6.06 25.93 -21.03
C THR A 3 7.47 25.54 -20.61
N TRP A 4 8.35 26.52 -20.42
CA TRP A 4 9.70 26.32 -19.91
C TRP A 4 9.71 25.77 -18.48
N ALA A 5 8.92 26.35 -17.58
CA ALA A 5 8.86 25.90 -16.20
C ALA A 5 8.20 24.50 -16.06
N LEU A 6 7.26 24.17 -16.95
CA LEU A 6 6.71 22.82 -17.06
C LEU A 6 7.78 21.80 -17.47
N LEU A 7 8.57 22.09 -18.51
CA LEU A 7 9.67 21.22 -18.95
C LEU A 7 10.67 20.98 -17.82
N LEU A 8 11.09 22.04 -17.12
CA LEU A 8 11.98 21.94 -15.97
C LEU A 8 11.41 21.06 -14.85
N THR A 9 10.10 21.15 -14.59
CA THR A 9 9.43 20.32 -13.60
C THR A 9 9.40 18.83 -13.99
N LEU A 10 9.30 18.53 -15.29
CA LEU A 10 9.26 17.15 -15.79
C LEU A 10 10.65 16.49 -15.84
N ILE A 11 11.74 17.25 -15.93
CA ILE A 11 13.11 16.71 -16.05
C ILE A 11 13.44 15.69 -14.94
N PRO A 12 13.28 15.97 -13.63
CA PRO A 12 13.60 15.01 -12.58
C PRO A 12 12.76 13.74 -12.65
N ILE A 13 11.48 13.85 -13.03
CA ILE A 13 10.57 12.71 -13.21
C ILE A 13 11.04 11.84 -14.38
N ILE A 14 11.40 12.46 -15.51
CA ILE A 14 11.93 11.77 -16.69
C ILE A 14 13.25 11.08 -16.35
N ILE A 15 14.14 11.72 -15.58
CA ILE A 15 15.39 11.11 -15.12
C ILE A 15 15.10 9.85 -14.29
N ILE A 16 14.19 9.92 -13.32
CA ILE A 16 13.80 8.74 -12.51
C ILE A 16 13.27 7.61 -13.41
N LEU A 17 12.44 7.94 -14.40
CA LEU A 17 11.92 6.95 -15.36
C LEU A 17 13.02 6.32 -16.21
N VAL A 18 13.94 7.11 -16.74
CA VAL A 18 15.07 6.61 -17.53
C VAL A 18 15.96 5.70 -16.66
N MET A 19 16.16 6.05 -15.39
CA MET A 19 16.91 5.21 -14.45
C MET A 19 16.21 3.87 -14.18
N LEU A 20 14.88 3.87 -13.97
CA LEU A 20 14.10 2.67 -13.66
C LEU A 20 13.85 1.78 -14.88
N ILE A 21 13.47 2.36 -16.02
CA ILE A 21 13.03 1.61 -17.21
C ILE A 21 14.20 1.38 -18.16
N GLY A 22 14.96 2.44 -18.47
CA GLY A 22 16.06 2.39 -19.43
C GLY A 22 17.28 1.68 -18.84
N PHE A 23 17.80 2.19 -17.72
CA PHE A 23 18.98 1.64 -17.05
C PHE A 23 18.68 0.49 -16.09
N LYS A 24 17.40 0.20 -15.82
CA LYS A 24 16.95 -0.89 -14.93
C LYS A 24 17.61 -0.82 -13.55
N LYS A 25 17.87 0.39 -13.04
CA LYS A 25 18.40 0.60 -11.69
C LYS A 25 17.29 0.45 -10.66
N ALA A 26 17.68 0.10 -9.44
CA ALA A 26 16.75 -0.06 -8.34
C ALA A 26 16.23 1.29 -7.83
N ALA A 27 15.07 1.24 -7.17
CA ALA A 27 14.32 2.43 -6.73
C ALA A 27 15.12 3.35 -5.78
N ASP A 28 15.99 2.79 -4.94
CA ASP A 28 16.89 3.55 -4.06
C ASP A 28 17.88 4.43 -4.85
N ILE A 29 18.53 3.85 -5.86
CA ILE A 29 19.52 4.55 -6.71
C ILE A 29 18.82 5.57 -7.59
N SER A 30 17.72 5.18 -8.24
CA SER A 30 16.92 6.07 -9.07
C SER A 30 16.35 7.23 -8.26
N GLY A 31 15.93 6.97 -7.02
CA GLY A 31 15.48 7.98 -6.07
C GLY A 31 16.58 8.96 -5.67
N ILE A 32 17.81 8.51 -5.40
CA ILE A 32 18.94 9.42 -5.10
C ILE A 32 19.23 10.35 -6.27
N ILE A 33 19.29 9.81 -7.48
CA ILE A 33 19.56 10.61 -8.69
C ILE A 33 18.40 11.58 -8.96
N GLY A 34 17.16 11.13 -8.78
CA GLY A 34 15.97 11.98 -8.87
C GLY A 34 15.95 13.10 -7.83
N TRP A 35 16.30 12.79 -6.58
CA TRP A 35 16.44 13.76 -5.49
C TRP A 35 17.55 14.80 -5.76
N ALA A 36 18.68 14.37 -6.30
CA ALA A 36 19.75 15.28 -6.69
C ALA A 36 19.29 16.19 -7.85
N ALA A 37 18.71 15.61 -8.90
CA ALA A 37 18.20 16.35 -10.05
C ALA A 37 17.15 17.39 -9.65
N ILE A 38 16.18 17.00 -8.81
CA ILE A 38 15.13 17.93 -8.38
C ILE A 38 15.63 19.03 -7.47
N SER A 39 16.60 18.73 -6.60
CA SER A 39 17.25 19.73 -5.75
C SER A 39 17.99 20.77 -6.60
N LEU A 40 18.71 20.33 -7.64
CA LEU A 40 19.40 21.21 -8.57
C LEU A 40 18.40 22.09 -9.35
N VAL A 41 17.32 21.50 -9.86
CA VAL A 41 16.30 22.26 -10.59
C VAL A 41 15.61 23.28 -9.68
N ALA A 42 15.24 22.88 -8.46
CA ALA A 42 14.60 23.77 -7.49
C ALA A 42 15.50 24.95 -7.10
N PHE A 43 16.80 24.69 -6.89
CA PHE A 43 17.77 25.71 -6.53
C PHE A 43 18.00 26.71 -7.67
N PHE A 44 18.32 26.23 -8.88
CA PHE A 44 18.75 27.10 -9.98
C PHE A 44 17.59 27.78 -10.73
N PHE A 45 16.38 27.20 -10.75
CA PHE A 45 15.30 27.68 -11.61
C PHE A 45 14.03 28.10 -10.87
N PHE A 46 13.84 27.67 -9.63
CA PHE A 46 12.64 28.02 -8.83
C PHE A 46 12.94 29.04 -7.73
N ASN A 47 14.16 29.58 -7.64
CA ASN A 47 14.59 30.46 -6.54
C ASN A 47 14.42 29.80 -5.15
N THR A 48 14.62 28.49 -5.07
CA THR A 48 14.48 27.77 -3.80
C THR A 48 15.79 27.83 -3.03
N SER A 49 15.77 28.33 -1.79
CA SER A 49 16.97 28.37 -0.96
C SER A 49 17.45 26.96 -0.59
N PHE A 50 18.75 26.82 -0.34
CA PHE A 50 19.34 25.55 0.09
C PHE A 50 18.72 25.05 1.42
N GLU A 51 18.38 25.97 2.31
CA GLU A 51 17.70 25.64 3.57
C GLU A 51 16.31 25.02 3.33
N VAL A 52 15.53 25.56 2.40
CA VAL A 52 14.21 25.00 2.03
C VAL A 52 14.36 23.60 1.48
N ILE A 53 15.38 23.33 0.66
CA ILE A 53 15.63 21.98 0.11
C ILE A 53 15.97 20.98 1.22
N ILE A 54 16.87 21.33 2.16
CA ILE A 54 17.23 20.45 3.29
C ILE A 54 16.02 20.22 4.20
N ARG A 55 15.30 21.27 4.57
CA ARG A 55 14.10 21.18 5.43
C ARG A 55 13.01 20.33 4.78
N SER A 56 12.78 20.50 3.48
CA SER A 56 11.82 19.70 2.72
C SER A 56 12.26 18.23 2.63
N THR A 57 13.56 17.99 2.42
CA THR A 57 14.12 16.63 2.46
C THR A 57 13.88 15.99 3.83
N GLY A 58 14.23 16.68 4.92
CA GLY A 58 14.02 16.21 6.29
C GLY A 58 12.54 15.97 6.61
N ALA A 59 11.66 16.89 6.22
CA ALA A 59 10.21 16.76 6.39
C ALA A 59 9.67 15.53 5.65
N GLY A 60 10.11 15.30 4.41
CA GLY A 60 9.76 14.11 3.64
C GLY A 60 10.25 12.82 4.30
N LEU A 61 11.49 12.79 4.80
CA LEU A 61 12.01 11.63 5.54
C LEU A 61 11.18 11.31 6.78
N ILE A 62 10.78 12.33 7.57
CA ILE A 62 9.92 12.14 8.75
C ILE A 62 8.52 11.68 8.36
N ARG A 63 7.87 12.31 7.36
CA ARG A 63 6.55 11.89 6.86
C ARG A 63 6.56 10.44 6.39
N SER A 64 7.67 10.02 5.76
CA SER A 64 7.83 8.66 5.29
C SER A 64 7.89 7.62 6.41
N MET A 65 8.20 7.99 7.66
CA MET A 65 8.36 7.02 8.76
C MET A 65 7.10 6.18 8.98
N SER A 66 5.93 6.75 8.72
CA SER A 66 4.65 6.02 8.70
C SER A 66 4.67 4.79 7.79
N VAL A 67 5.41 4.81 6.68
CA VAL A 67 5.51 3.72 5.70
C VAL A 67 6.84 2.98 5.82
N SER A 68 7.95 3.71 5.88
CA SER A 68 9.31 3.16 5.86
C SER A 68 9.61 2.37 7.12
N MET A 69 9.21 2.82 8.31
CA MET A 69 9.41 2.06 9.55
C MET A 69 8.50 0.84 9.63
N ILE A 70 7.35 0.85 8.97
CA ILE A 70 6.52 -0.35 8.86
C ILE A 70 7.26 -1.40 8.05
N VAL A 71 7.83 -1.03 6.89
CA VAL A 71 8.68 -1.95 6.12
C VAL A 71 9.81 -2.53 7.00
N ALA A 72 10.48 -1.69 7.80
CA ALA A 72 11.52 -2.16 8.72
C ALA A 72 10.98 -3.18 9.74
N THR A 73 9.96 -2.83 10.50
CA THR A 73 9.43 -3.65 11.61
C THR A 73 8.73 -4.91 11.12
N SER A 74 8.10 -4.87 9.95
CA SER A 74 7.53 -6.06 9.30
C SER A 74 8.58 -7.03 8.81
N LEU A 75 9.70 -6.53 8.26
CA LEU A 75 10.84 -7.38 7.91
C LEU A 75 11.47 -8.02 9.16
N LEU A 76 11.48 -7.34 10.30
CA LEU A 76 11.90 -7.91 11.57
C LEU A 76 10.96 -9.05 11.99
N GLN A 77 9.65 -8.81 11.99
CA GLN A 77 8.64 -9.82 12.34
C GLN A 77 8.72 -11.04 11.41
N MET A 78 8.88 -10.81 10.10
CA MET A 78 9.07 -11.88 9.13
C MET A 78 10.36 -12.67 9.36
N ALA A 79 11.50 -12.01 9.60
CA ALA A 79 12.74 -12.70 9.93
C ALA A 79 12.61 -13.53 11.22
N PHE A 80 11.90 -13.00 12.22
CA PHE A 80 11.61 -13.70 13.47
C PHE A 80 10.78 -14.96 13.23
N MET A 81 9.71 -14.86 12.43
CA MET A 81 8.84 -16.00 12.10
C MET A 81 9.53 -17.04 11.21
N GLU A 82 10.41 -16.60 10.31
CA GLU A 82 11.25 -17.46 9.48
C GLU A 82 12.20 -18.29 10.36
N LYS A 83 12.95 -17.64 11.27
CA LYS A 83 13.94 -18.32 12.11
C LYS A 83 13.38 -19.15 13.23
N THR A 84 12.20 -18.80 13.74
CA THR A 84 11.51 -19.63 14.72
C THR A 84 10.82 -20.85 14.11
N GLY A 85 10.69 -20.93 12.77
CA GLY A 85 9.93 -21.98 12.09
C GLY A 85 8.42 -21.76 12.09
N ALA A 86 7.95 -20.67 12.70
CA ALA A 86 6.52 -20.31 12.70
C ALA A 86 5.98 -20.19 11.28
N LEU A 87 6.77 -19.61 10.37
CA LEU A 87 6.41 -19.50 8.96
C LEU A 87 6.16 -20.89 8.35
N LYS A 88 7.07 -21.86 8.55
CA LYS A 88 6.90 -23.24 8.08
C LYS A 88 5.58 -23.86 8.58
N ARG A 89 5.23 -23.63 9.85
CA ARG A 89 3.96 -24.14 10.42
C ARG A 89 2.74 -23.54 9.73
N ILE A 90 2.79 -22.25 9.40
CA ILE A 90 1.72 -21.54 8.71
C ILE A 90 1.59 -22.04 7.27
N ILE A 91 2.70 -22.28 6.56
CA ILE A 91 2.67 -22.90 5.22
C ILE A 91 1.94 -24.24 5.26
N ILE A 92 2.28 -25.10 6.23
CA ILE A 92 1.64 -26.42 6.41
C ILE A 92 0.14 -26.27 6.65
N PHE A 93 -0.30 -25.30 7.45
CA PHE A 93 -1.72 -25.06 7.65
C PHE A 93 -2.42 -24.62 6.36
N VAL A 94 -1.85 -23.66 5.63
CA VAL A 94 -2.48 -23.13 4.41
C VAL A 94 -2.59 -24.19 3.31
N LYS A 95 -1.66 -25.16 3.23
CA LYS A 95 -1.78 -26.32 2.33
C LYS A 95 -3.06 -27.13 2.54
N THR A 96 -3.59 -27.13 3.76
CA THR A 96 -4.83 -27.86 4.08
C THR A 96 -6.09 -27.11 3.65
N ILE A 97 -6.01 -25.84 3.29
CA ILE A 97 -7.18 -25.00 3.03
C ILE A 97 -7.69 -25.20 1.60
N SER A 98 -8.97 -25.57 1.46
CA SER A 98 -9.76 -25.52 0.21
C SER A 98 -9.09 -26.17 -1.01
N SER A 99 -8.48 -27.34 -0.82
CA SER A 99 -7.65 -28.04 -1.81
C SER A 99 -8.40 -28.45 -3.10
N GLU A 100 -9.74 -28.57 -3.03
CA GLU A 100 -10.61 -29.02 -4.13
C GLU A 100 -11.22 -27.88 -4.95
N ASN A 101 -11.25 -26.65 -4.44
CA ASN A 101 -11.83 -25.49 -5.13
C ASN A 101 -10.80 -24.37 -5.28
N LYS A 102 -10.10 -24.37 -6.44
CA LYS A 102 -9.06 -23.38 -6.73
C LYS A 102 -9.57 -21.95 -6.67
N ALA A 103 -10.79 -21.67 -7.14
CA ALA A 103 -11.33 -20.31 -7.15
C ALA A 103 -11.51 -19.78 -5.72
N VAL A 104 -12.16 -20.56 -4.85
CA VAL A 104 -12.35 -20.19 -3.45
C VAL A 104 -11.02 -20.14 -2.69
N GLN A 105 -10.11 -21.07 -2.97
CA GLN A 105 -8.77 -21.08 -2.39
C GLN A 105 -7.98 -19.80 -2.73
N ILE A 106 -8.06 -19.32 -3.97
CA ILE A 106 -7.43 -18.07 -4.40
C ILE A 106 -8.03 -16.88 -3.65
N MET A 107 -9.36 -16.80 -3.51
CA MET A 107 -10.02 -15.73 -2.75
C MET A 107 -9.64 -15.76 -1.27
N LEU A 108 -9.62 -16.95 -0.65
CA LEU A 108 -9.22 -17.15 0.74
C LEU A 108 -7.79 -16.68 1.01
N ILE A 109 -6.84 -17.08 0.16
CA ILE A 109 -5.42 -16.87 0.42
C ILE A 109 -4.96 -15.48 -0.06
N ASN A 110 -5.27 -15.11 -1.30
CA ASN A 110 -4.70 -13.90 -1.90
C ASN A 110 -5.52 -12.64 -1.59
N ILE A 111 -6.85 -12.73 -1.53
CA ILE A 111 -7.68 -11.59 -1.11
C ILE A 111 -7.86 -11.59 0.40
N GLY A 112 -8.49 -12.60 0.98
CA GLY A 112 -8.84 -12.61 2.41
C GLY A 112 -7.62 -12.54 3.31
N PHE A 113 -6.78 -13.58 3.26
CA PHE A 113 -5.55 -13.62 4.06
C PHE A 113 -4.55 -12.56 3.58
N GLY A 114 -4.32 -12.39 2.28
CA GLY A 114 -3.42 -11.36 1.75
C GLY A 114 -3.76 -9.94 2.22
N THR A 115 -5.03 -9.54 2.15
CA THR A 115 -5.50 -8.23 2.67
C THR A 115 -5.31 -8.13 4.17
N LEU A 116 -5.71 -9.15 4.93
CA LEU A 116 -5.53 -9.18 6.39
C LEU A 116 -4.06 -8.96 6.76
N MET A 117 -3.16 -9.67 6.06
CA MET A 117 -1.73 -9.59 6.25
C MET A 117 -1.17 -8.19 5.95
N VAL A 118 -1.52 -7.61 4.80
CA VAL A 118 -1.14 -6.23 4.46
C VAL A 118 -1.69 -5.21 5.46
N ALA A 119 -2.93 -5.38 5.93
CA ALA A 119 -3.54 -4.45 6.86
C ALA A 119 -2.82 -4.42 8.21
N VAL A 120 -2.33 -5.57 8.68
CA VAL A 120 -1.49 -5.66 9.90
C VAL A 120 0.00 -5.43 9.62
N GLY A 121 0.37 -5.11 8.38
CA GLY A 121 1.72 -4.72 8.01
C GLY A 121 2.65 -5.82 7.52
N ALA A 122 2.20 -7.07 7.40
CA ALA A 122 2.97 -8.10 6.72
C ALA A 122 2.79 -8.02 5.20
N THR A 123 3.83 -8.33 4.43
CA THR A 123 3.80 -8.23 2.95
C THR A 123 3.47 -9.57 2.29
N PRO A 124 2.28 -9.78 1.68
CA PRO A 124 1.88 -11.03 1.03
C PRO A 124 2.83 -11.45 -0.08
N VAL A 125 3.38 -10.48 -0.82
CA VAL A 125 4.33 -10.69 -1.93
C VAL A 125 5.58 -11.45 -1.49
N SER A 126 5.97 -11.36 -0.22
CA SER A 126 7.11 -12.12 0.33
C SER A 126 6.70 -13.41 1.03
N LEU A 127 5.43 -13.52 1.45
CA LEU A 127 4.94 -14.58 2.31
C LEU A 127 4.27 -15.72 1.52
N LEU A 128 3.43 -15.36 0.56
CA LEU A 128 2.57 -16.30 -0.16
C LEU A 128 3.26 -17.08 -1.30
N PRO A 129 4.28 -16.58 -2.02
CA PRO A 129 4.85 -17.35 -3.12
C PRO A 129 5.35 -18.76 -2.73
N PRO A 130 6.11 -18.95 -1.63
CA PRO A 130 6.52 -20.30 -1.20
C PRO A 130 5.33 -21.20 -0.86
N ILE A 131 4.27 -20.63 -0.32
CA ILE A 131 3.03 -21.34 0.02
C ILE A 131 2.36 -21.85 -1.25
N LEU A 132 2.19 -20.98 -2.26
CA LEU A 132 1.57 -21.32 -3.52
C LEU A 132 2.37 -22.38 -4.29
N ILE A 133 3.71 -22.28 -4.32
CA ILE A 133 4.57 -23.34 -4.87
C ILE A 133 4.31 -24.68 -4.18
N ALA A 134 4.29 -24.66 -2.84
CA ALA A 134 4.12 -25.87 -2.06
C ALA A 134 2.71 -26.49 -2.19
N MET A 135 1.74 -25.73 -2.70
CA MET A 135 0.40 -26.19 -3.07
C MET A 135 0.28 -26.70 -4.51
N GLY A 136 1.37 -26.66 -5.28
CA GLY A 136 1.43 -27.12 -6.67
C GLY A 136 1.08 -26.06 -7.72
N TYR A 137 1.02 -24.77 -7.35
CA TYR A 137 0.91 -23.70 -8.33
C TYR A 137 2.24 -23.49 -9.06
N SER A 138 2.18 -23.02 -10.31
CA SER A 138 3.37 -22.68 -11.08
C SER A 138 4.07 -21.45 -10.48
N THR A 139 5.37 -21.32 -10.75
CA THR A 139 6.18 -20.13 -10.38
C THR A 139 5.52 -18.83 -10.82
N TYR A 140 4.97 -18.80 -12.04
CA TYR A 140 4.26 -17.66 -12.59
C TYR A 140 3.06 -17.26 -11.70
N VAL A 141 2.22 -18.22 -11.31
CA VAL A 141 1.06 -17.97 -10.44
C VAL A 141 1.49 -17.57 -9.03
N ALA A 142 2.51 -18.25 -8.49
CA ALA A 142 3.05 -17.99 -7.16
C ALA A 142 3.64 -16.57 -7.01
N ILE A 143 4.17 -15.99 -8.09
CA ILE A 143 4.65 -14.61 -8.10
C ILE A 143 3.49 -13.62 -8.35
N ALA A 144 2.58 -13.94 -9.29
CA ALA A 144 1.55 -13.01 -9.74
C ALA A 144 0.42 -12.79 -8.73
N LEU A 145 -0.17 -13.86 -8.19
CA LEU A 145 -1.36 -13.71 -7.33
C LEU A 145 -1.10 -12.91 -6.05
N PRO A 146 0.01 -13.15 -5.32
CA PRO A 146 0.30 -12.37 -4.12
C PRO A 146 0.53 -10.90 -4.40
N ALA A 147 0.93 -10.55 -5.63
CA ALA A 147 1.19 -9.16 -6.03
C ALA A 147 -0.07 -8.40 -6.46
N VAL A 148 -1.16 -9.11 -6.80
CA VAL A 148 -2.45 -8.53 -7.25
C VAL A 148 -3.53 -8.57 -6.16
N GLY A 149 -3.56 -9.63 -5.35
CA GLY A 149 -4.76 -10.01 -4.60
C GLY A 149 -5.26 -8.99 -3.57
N TYR A 150 -4.39 -8.12 -3.05
CA TYR A 150 -4.73 -7.11 -2.06
C TYR A 150 -4.81 -5.69 -2.63
N ASP A 151 -4.60 -5.50 -3.94
CA ASP A 151 -4.36 -4.18 -4.54
C ASP A 151 -5.54 -3.21 -4.36
N SER A 152 -6.80 -3.70 -4.37
CA SER A 152 -7.97 -2.86 -4.14
C SER A 152 -8.02 -2.25 -2.74
N LEU A 153 -7.39 -2.89 -1.75
CA LEU A 153 -7.43 -2.48 -0.35
C LEU A 153 -6.09 -1.90 0.12
N CYS A 154 -5.18 -1.59 -0.82
CA CYS A 154 -3.90 -0.97 -0.51
C CYS A 154 -4.07 0.35 0.25
N THR A 155 -5.13 1.13 0.00
CA THR A 155 -5.42 2.35 0.78
C THR A 155 -5.62 2.09 2.28
N TYR A 156 -6.10 0.90 2.62
CA TYR A 156 -6.36 0.44 3.99
C TYR A 156 -5.26 -0.51 4.50
N ALA A 157 -4.15 -0.61 3.77
CA ALA A 157 -2.95 -1.28 4.22
C ALA A 157 -2.39 -0.59 5.47
N LEU A 158 -1.60 -1.33 6.26
CA LEU A 158 -0.80 -0.73 7.33
C LEU A 158 -1.64 0.08 8.32
N LEU A 159 -2.82 -0.42 8.71
CA LEU A 159 -3.81 0.29 9.52
C LEU A 159 -4.29 1.60 8.90
N GLY A 160 -4.51 1.62 7.59
CA GLY A 160 -4.93 2.81 6.86
C GLY A 160 -3.87 3.91 6.80
N ALA A 161 -2.57 3.58 6.91
CA ALA A 161 -1.52 4.58 6.76
C ALA A 161 -1.64 5.41 5.47
N PRO A 162 -1.96 4.82 4.29
CA PRO A 162 -2.12 5.60 3.06
C PRO A 162 -3.28 6.61 3.12
N ILE A 163 -4.46 6.20 3.62
CA ILE A 163 -5.61 7.13 3.76
C ILE A 163 -5.35 8.19 4.83
N VAL A 164 -4.61 7.87 5.90
CA VAL A 164 -4.21 8.85 6.91
C VAL A 164 -3.24 9.88 6.34
N VAL A 165 -2.23 9.42 5.59
CA VAL A 165 -1.30 10.32 4.88
C VAL A 165 -2.07 11.22 3.90
N PHE A 166 -3.04 10.67 3.18
CA PHE A 166 -3.90 11.45 2.31
C PHE A 166 -4.66 12.54 3.08
N VAL A 167 -5.37 12.19 4.16
CA VAL A 167 -6.13 13.14 4.98
C VAL A 167 -5.24 14.22 5.58
N ASP A 168 -4.06 13.87 6.06
CA ASP A 168 -3.09 14.86 6.57
C ASP A 168 -2.64 15.83 5.46
N LEU A 169 -2.39 15.34 4.25
CA LEU A 169 -2.01 16.18 3.12
C LEU A 169 -3.17 17.05 2.63
N ALA A 170 -4.39 16.50 2.59
CA ALA A 170 -5.60 17.21 2.22
C ALA A 170 -5.91 18.33 3.21
N ASN A 171 -5.83 18.08 4.52
CA ASN A 171 -6.06 19.10 5.54
C ASN A 171 -5.00 20.20 5.51
N ASN A 172 -3.73 19.85 5.28
CA ASN A 172 -2.67 20.84 5.04
C ASN A 172 -2.90 21.68 3.78
N PHE A 173 -3.61 21.14 2.78
CA PHE A 173 -3.92 21.84 1.53
C PHE A 173 -5.17 22.72 1.64
N LEU A 174 -6.25 22.21 2.25
CA LEU A 174 -7.54 22.90 2.41
C LEU A 174 -7.47 24.05 3.43
N GLY A 175 -6.54 23.96 4.39
CA GLY A 175 -6.34 24.98 5.42
C GLY A 175 -7.37 24.88 6.57
N ALA A 176 -7.13 25.69 7.60
CA ALA A 176 -7.93 25.67 8.82
C ALA A 176 -9.40 26.06 8.54
N GLY A 177 -10.35 25.30 9.12
CA GLY A 177 -11.79 25.49 8.96
C GLY A 177 -12.42 24.71 7.80
N ASN A 178 -11.62 24.06 6.95
CA ASN A 178 -12.06 23.22 5.83
C ASN A 178 -11.53 21.79 5.94
N GLU A 179 -11.19 21.34 7.15
CA GLU A 179 -10.63 20.02 7.38
C GLU A 179 -11.64 18.91 7.06
N ILE A 180 -11.14 17.86 6.41
CA ILE A 180 -11.82 16.60 6.23
C ILE A 180 -11.39 15.60 7.30
N SER A 181 -12.33 14.74 7.65
CA SER A 181 -12.16 13.61 8.55
C SER A 181 -11.79 12.33 7.79
N LEU A 182 -11.39 11.29 8.55
CA LEU A 182 -11.08 9.98 7.97
C LEU A 182 -12.32 9.32 7.36
N HIS A 183 -13.49 9.45 7.99
CA HIS A 183 -14.71 8.86 7.46
C HIS A 183 -15.20 9.56 6.19
N GLU A 184 -15.04 10.87 6.04
CA GLU A 184 -15.39 11.56 4.78
C GLU A 184 -14.55 11.03 3.60
N ALA A 185 -13.23 10.93 3.78
CA ALA A 185 -12.35 10.31 2.78
C ALA A 185 -12.71 8.84 2.53
N GLY A 186 -12.91 8.08 3.62
CA GLY A 186 -13.25 6.65 3.56
C GLY A 186 -14.56 6.38 2.86
N MET A 187 -15.56 7.24 3.05
CA MET A 187 -16.88 7.15 2.42
C MET A 187 -16.83 7.46 0.92
N VAL A 188 -15.83 8.19 0.42
CA VAL A 188 -15.64 8.31 -1.04
C VAL A 188 -14.84 7.12 -1.57
N PHE A 189 -13.79 6.71 -0.85
CA PHE A 189 -12.89 5.65 -1.31
C PHE A 189 -13.57 4.28 -1.34
N PHE A 190 -14.50 3.99 -0.43
CA PHE A 190 -15.20 2.69 -0.43
C PHE A 190 -16.01 2.45 -1.70
N MET A 191 -16.48 3.51 -2.39
CA MET A 191 -17.33 3.38 -3.58
C MET A 191 -16.64 2.63 -4.72
N PHE A 192 -15.31 2.59 -4.73
CA PHE A 192 -14.50 1.88 -5.73
C PHE A 192 -14.22 0.42 -5.33
N LEU A 193 -14.23 0.10 -4.03
CA LEU A 193 -13.80 -1.20 -3.51
C LEU A 193 -14.59 -2.40 -4.06
N PRO A 194 -15.95 -2.44 -4.04
CA PRO A 194 -16.68 -3.64 -4.44
C PRO A 194 -16.36 -4.07 -5.87
N VAL A 195 -16.26 -3.09 -6.77
CA VAL A 195 -16.01 -3.34 -8.19
C VAL A 195 -14.55 -3.72 -8.42
N VAL A 196 -13.60 -2.92 -7.93
CA VAL A 196 -12.17 -3.17 -8.15
C VAL A 196 -11.77 -4.52 -7.53
N SER A 197 -12.24 -4.86 -6.32
CA SER A 197 -11.97 -6.17 -5.71
C SER A 197 -12.55 -7.35 -6.49
N THR A 198 -13.76 -7.20 -7.04
CA THR A 198 -14.37 -8.22 -7.92
C THR A 198 -13.51 -8.46 -9.15
N LEU A 199 -13.07 -7.38 -9.80
CA LEU A 199 -12.29 -7.45 -11.03
C LEU A 199 -10.89 -8.03 -10.78
N ILE A 200 -10.26 -7.68 -9.66
CA ILE A 200 -9.04 -8.33 -9.17
C ILE A 200 -9.25 -9.84 -9.01
N GLY A 201 -10.38 -10.26 -8.43
CA GLY A 201 -10.77 -11.66 -8.36
C GLY A 201 -10.79 -12.33 -9.74
N PHE A 202 -11.42 -11.71 -10.73
CA PHE A 202 -11.44 -12.23 -12.10
C PHE A 202 -10.04 -12.28 -12.75
N CYS A 203 -9.23 -11.24 -12.57
CA CYS A 203 -7.84 -11.21 -13.05
C CYS A 203 -7.03 -12.37 -12.48
N MET A 204 -7.16 -12.64 -11.18
CA MET A 204 -6.48 -13.76 -10.53
C MET A 204 -6.93 -15.13 -11.08
N LEU A 205 -8.24 -15.34 -11.28
CA LEU A 205 -8.72 -16.57 -11.90
C LEU A 205 -8.19 -16.73 -13.32
N TRP A 206 -8.14 -15.63 -14.08
CA TRP A 206 -7.55 -15.65 -15.42
C TRP A 206 -6.07 -16.03 -15.41
N ILE A 207 -5.29 -15.49 -14.47
CA ILE A 207 -3.87 -15.82 -14.27
C ILE A 207 -3.66 -17.32 -14.02
N VAL A 208 -4.59 -17.97 -13.30
CA VAL A 208 -4.49 -19.39 -12.95
C VAL A 208 -4.96 -20.32 -14.05
N GLY A 209 -6.10 -20.04 -14.67
CA GLY A 209 -6.73 -20.96 -15.62
C GLY A 209 -7.52 -20.28 -16.74
N LYS A 210 -7.21 -19.02 -17.03
CA LYS A 210 -7.83 -18.20 -18.10
C LYS A 210 -9.35 -18.14 -17.94
N TRP A 211 -10.07 -18.13 -19.06
CA TRP A 211 -11.53 -18.00 -19.10
C TRP A 211 -12.28 -19.18 -18.45
N GLU A 212 -11.73 -20.40 -18.50
CA GLU A 212 -12.36 -21.55 -17.86
C GLU A 212 -12.38 -21.43 -16.33
N ALA A 213 -11.29 -20.93 -15.74
CA ALA A 213 -11.26 -20.64 -14.31
C ALA A 213 -12.27 -19.54 -13.92
N ILE A 214 -12.44 -18.50 -14.76
CA ILE A 214 -13.48 -17.47 -14.53
C ILE A 214 -14.87 -18.09 -14.56
N LYS A 215 -15.20 -18.90 -15.58
CA LYS A 215 -16.51 -19.58 -15.69
C LYS A 215 -16.82 -20.46 -14.48
N GLN A 216 -15.81 -21.09 -13.89
CA GLN A 216 -15.98 -21.95 -12.72
C GLN A 216 -15.98 -21.17 -11.39
N GLY A 217 -15.38 -19.98 -11.36
CA GLY A 217 -15.12 -19.21 -10.15
C GLY A 217 -15.76 -17.83 -10.07
N TRP A 218 -16.64 -17.47 -11.01
CA TRP A 218 -17.21 -16.12 -11.07
C TRP A 218 -18.01 -15.74 -9.82
N LEU A 219 -18.76 -16.70 -9.27
CA LEU A 219 -19.59 -16.47 -8.09
C LEU A 219 -18.74 -16.16 -6.84
N PRO A 220 -17.67 -16.92 -6.51
CA PRO A 220 -16.70 -16.53 -5.49
C PRO A 220 -16.12 -15.11 -5.66
N CYS A 221 -15.82 -14.66 -6.90
CA CYS A 221 -15.34 -13.31 -7.14
C CYS A 221 -16.38 -12.24 -6.77
N LEU A 222 -17.62 -12.41 -7.23
CA LEU A 222 -18.71 -11.48 -6.92
C LEU A 222 -19.02 -11.43 -5.43
N ILE A 223 -19.07 -12.59 -4.77
CA ILE A 223 -19.29 -12.68 -3.32
C ILE A 223 -18.15 -11.96 -2.59
N THR A 224 -16.91 -12.10 -3.05
CA THR A 224 -15.75 -11.43 -2.44
C THR A 224 -15.86 -9.91 -2.55
N GLY A 225 -16.14 -9.38 -3.74
CA GLY A 225 -16.33 -7.93 -3.92
C GLY A 225 -17.53 -7.39 -3.16
N ALA A 226 -18.65 -8.10 -3.14
CA ALA A 226 -19.82 -7.73 -2.35
C ALA A 226 -19.52 -7.72 -0.84
N THR A 227 -18.78 -8.72 -0.35
CA THR A 227 -18.36 -8.80 1.06
C THR A 227 -17.49 -7.60 1.44
N ILE A 228 -16.49 -7.28 0.60
CA ILE A 228 -15.64 -6.11 0.80
C ILE A 228 -16.47 -4.83 0.76
N GLY A 229 -17.40 -4.69 -0.18
CA GLY A 229 -18.30 -3.54 -0.28
C GLY A 229 -19.14 -3.32 0.98
N VAL A 230 -19.80 -4.38 1.47
CA VAL A 230 -20.64 -4.30 2.68
C VAL A 230 -19.80 -3.95 3.91
N VAL A 231 -18.68 -4.64 4.11
CA VAL A 231 -17.85 -4.43 5.30
C VAL A 231 -17.21 -3.05 5.28
N SER A 232 -16.63 -2.65 4.14
CA SER A 232 -16.01 -1.34 4.00
C SER A 232 -17.00 -0.19 4.14
N TYR A 233 -18.25 -0.35 3.71
CA TYR A 233 -19.30 0.64 3.94
C TYR A 233 -19.62 0.85 5.43
N PHE A 234 -19.53 -0.19 6.26
CA PHE A 234 -19.74 -0.03 7.70
C PHE A 234 -18.49 0.50 8.41
N THR A 235 -17.31 0.03 8.04
CA THR A 235 -16.06 0.48 8.69
C THR A 235 -15.73 1.92 8.32
N ASN A 236 -16.03 2.38 7.11
CA ASN A 236 -15.70 3.75 6.69
C ASN A 236 -16.65 4.83 7.22
N ARG A 237 -17.72 4.48 7.94
CA ARG A 237 -18.60 5.47 8.57
C ARG A 237 -18.04 6.13 9.81
N TYR A 238 -17.00 5.55 10.41
CA TYR A 238 -16.46 6.02 11.67
C TYR A 238 -14.94 6.09 11.58
N ASP A 239 -14.35 7.24 11.92
CA ASP A 239 -12.91 7.49 11.82
C ASP A 239 -12.05 6.36 12.43
N ASN A 240 -12.46 5.87 13.60
CA ASN A 240 -11.73 4.84 14.33
C ASN A 240 -11.82 3.44 13.69
N LEU A 241 -12.80 3.22 12.81
CA LEU A 241 -12.99 1.96 12.08
C LEU A 241 -12.42 2.01 10.65
N VAL A 242 -12.27 3.20 10.05
CA VAL A 242 -11.67 3.39 8.71
C VAL A 242 -10.32 2.68 8.63
N VAL A 243 -9.48 2.85 9.65
CA VAL A 243 -8.13 2.27 9.75
C VAL A 243 -8.13 0.75 9.94
N LEU A 244 -9.27 0.17 10.36
CA LEU A 244 -9.46 -1.27 10.52
C LEU A 244 -10.12 -1.93 9.30
N THR A 245 -10.49 -1.16 8.27
CA THR A 245 -11.20 -1.66 7.07
C THR A 245 -10.48 -2.84 6.43
N GLY A 246 -9.16 -2.76 6.22
CA GLY A 246 -8.39 -3.86 5.62
C GLY A 246 -8.44 -5.15 6.45
N VAL A 247 -8.31 -5.04 7.78
CA VAL A 247 -8.38 -6.18 8.71
C VAL A 247 -9.78 -6.82 8.67
N ALA A 248 -10.82 -5.99 8.78
CA ALA A 248 -12.21 -6.43 8.79
C ALA A 248 -12.60 -7.09 7.45
N CYS A 249 -12.24 -6.47 6.31
CA CYS A 249 -12.48 -7.03 4.99
C CYS A 249 -11.75 -8.37 4.79
N GLY A 250 -10.48 -8.46 5.19
CA GLY A 250 -9.72 -9.71 5.08
C GLY A 250 -10.36 -10.86 5.87
N ILE A 251 -10.72 -10.62 7.14
CA ILE A 251 -11.39 -11.61 8.00
C ILE A 251 -12.77 -11.98 7.42
N ALA A 252 -13.56 -11.00 6.97
CA ALA A 252 -14.88 -11.24 6.41
C ALA A 252 -14.83 -12.09 5.14
N VAL A 253 -13.91 -11.81 4.22
CA VAL A 253 -13.71 -12.63 3.02
C VAL A 253 -13.34 -14.06 3.40
N ILE A 254 -12.48 -14.25 4.41
CA ILE A 254 -12.14 -15.59 4.91
C ILE A 254 -13.38 -16.32 5.43
N MET A 255 -14.17 -15.67 6.29
CA MET A 255 -15.38 -16.26 6.88
C MET A 255 -16.44 -16.58 5.82
N VAL A 256 -16.70 -15.67 4.88
CA VAL A 256 -17.71 -15.85 3.84
C VAL A 256 -17.31 -16.95 2.86
N MET A 257 -16.05 -17.02 2.46
CA MET A 257 -15.55 -18.10 1.60
C MET A 257 -15.58 -19.46 2.31
N ALA A 258 -15.26 -19.51 3.61
CA ALA A 258 -15.39 -20.73 4.40
C ALA A 258 -16.86 -21.17 4.55
N ALA A 259 -17.78 -20.23 4.78
CA ALA A 259 -19.21 -20.49 4.82
C ALA A 259 -19.73 -20.99 3.45
N TYR A 260 -19.27 -20.39 2.35
CA TYR A 260 -19.60 -20.82 1.00
C TYR A 260 -19.19 -22.28 0.74
N LEU A 261 -17.99 -22.69 1.16
CA LEU A 261 -17.57 -24.10 1.07
C LEU A 261 -18.46 -25.02 1.90
N LYS A 262 -18.77 -24.62 3.14
CA LYS A 262 -19.64 -25.41 4.02
C LYS A 262 -21.04 -25.60 3.44
N ILE A 263 -21.63 -24.54 2.88
CA ILE A 263 -22.97 -24.58 2.26
C ILE A 263 -22.95 -25.42 0.98
N THR A 264 -21.86 -25.37 0.20
CA THR A 264 -21.70 -26.18 -1.03
C THR A 264 -21.24 -27.61 -0.77
N GLY A 265 -21.17 -28.04 0.51
CA GLY A 265 -20.81 -29.40 0.90
C GLY A 265 -19.34 -29.75 0.69
N LYS A 266 -18.47 -28.76 0.48
CA LYS A 266 -17.03 -28.96 0.22
C LYS A 266 -16.21 -28.86 1.50
N PRO A 267 -15.18 -29.71 1.70
CA PRO A 267 -14.32 -29.62 2.87
C PRO A 267 -13.51 -28.32 2.89
N ILE A 268 -13.54 -27.62 4.02
CA ILE A 268 -12.70 -26.42 4.23
C ILE A 268 -11.24 -26.83 4.44
N ILE A 269 -11.02 -27.90 5.21
CA ILE A 269 -9.71 -28.42 5.59
C ILE A 269 -9.57 -29.84 5.05
N ASP A 270 -8.53 -30.06 4.27
CA ASP A 270 -8.13 -31.35 3.72
C ASP A 270 -6.68 -31.65 4.12
N ARG A 271 -6.49 -32.65 4.97
CA ARG A 271 -5.17 -33.07 5.47
C ARG A 271 -4.53 -34.16 4.62
N SER A 272 -5.23 -34.71 3.62
CA SER A 272 -4.74 -35.82 2.79
C SER A 272 -3.48 -35.46 1.99
N ARG A 273 -3.22 -34.17 1.78
CA ARG A 273 -2.09 -33.66 1.01
C ARG A 273 -0.81 -33.41 1.82
N LEU A 274 -0.86 -33.60 3.14
CA LEU A 274 0.31 -33.38 4.00
C LEU A 274 1.26 -34.58 3.96
N THR A 275 2.57 -34.29 3.93
CA THR A 275 3.57 -35.35 4.05
C THR A 275 3.68 -35.84 5.51
N PRO A 276 4.21 -37.05 5.77
CA PRO A 276 4.42 -37.54 7.14
C PRO A 276 5.26 -36.59 8.00
N GLU A 277 6.26 -35.93 7.41
CA GLU A 277 7.09 -34.94 8.09
C GLU A 277 6.29 -33.69 8.50
N GLU A 278 5.38 -33.22 7.63
CA GLU A 278 4.54 -32.06 7.91
C GLU A 278 3.52 -32.35 9.02
N ILE A 279 2.99 -33.57 9.06
CA ILE A 279 2.10 -34.03 10.12
C ILE A 279 2.83 -34.07 11.46
N ASN A 280 4.09 -34.54 11.49
CA ASN A 280 4.90 -34.53 12.70
C ASN A 280 5.22 -33.11 13.16
N TYR A 281 5.58 -32.22 12.23
CA TYR A 281 5.84 -30.82 12.53
C TYR A 281 4.60 -30.09 13.09
N GLU A 282 3.41 -30.40 12.56
CA GLU A 282 2.14 -29.87 13.09
C GLU A 282 1.89 -30.27 14.54
N LYS A 283 2.27 -31.50 14.95
CA LYS A 283 2.15 -31.98 16.33
C LYS A 283 3.13 -31.27 17.27
N GLU A 284 4.37 -31.06 16.82
CA GLU A 284 5.41 -30.42 17.62
C GLU A 284 5.20 -28.91 17.76
N TYR A 285 4.70 -28.25 16.71
CA TYR A 285 4.53 -26.82 16.68
C TYR A 285 3.07 -26.42 16.43
N PRO A 286 2.30 -26.06 17.47
CA PRO A 286 0.90 -25.71 17.30
C PRO A 286 0.72 -24.39 16.51
N LEU A 287 -0.33 -24.33 15.70
CA LEU A 287 -0.62 -23.19 14.81
C LEU A 287 -0.80 -21.88 15.58
N TRP A 288 -1.52 -21.89 16.70
CA TRP A 288 -1.75 -20.68 17.50
C TRP A 288 -0.41 -20.05 17.91
N LYS A 289 0.56 -20.87 18.34
CA LYS A 289 1.89 -20.43 18.75
C LYS A 289 2.66 -19.82 17.58
N ALA A 290 2.53 -20.38 16.38
CA ALA A 290 3.12 -19.83 15.15
C ALA A 290 2.49 -18.48 14.73
N LEU A 291 1.19 -18.29 14.99
CA LEU A 291 0.47 -17.06 14.68
C LEU A 291 0.61 -15.96 15.74
N MET A 292 1.29 -16.22 16.87
CA MET A 292 1.35 -15.30 18.01
C MET A 292 1.80 -13.87 17.65
N PRO A 293 2.85 -13.63 16.84
CA PRO A 293 3.23 -12.27 16.49
C PRO A 293 2.07 -11.50 15.83
N TRP A 294 1.32 -12.13 14.92
CA TRP A 294 0.19 -11.48 14.26
C TRP A 294 -1.06 -11.41 15.13
N LEU A 295 -1.35 -12.42 15.95
CA LEU A 295 -2.48 -12.40 16.87
C LEU A 295 -2.32 -11.31 17.93
N LEU A 296 -1.12 -11.18 18.52
CA LEU A 296 -0.81 -10.09 19.45
C LEU A 296 -0.93 -8.73 18.78
N LEU A 297 -0.42 -8.61 17.56
CA LEU A 297 -0.54 -7.38 16.78
C LEU A 297 -2.01 -7.01 16.53
N ILE A 298 -2.83 -7.94 16.05
CA ILE A 298 -4.27 -7.73 15.83
C ILE A 298 -4.94 -7.27 17.13
N VAL A 299 -4.69 -7.96 18.25
CA VAL A 299 -5.29 -7.61 19.55
C VAL A 299 -4.86 -6.20 19.99
N MET A 300 -3.59 -5.85 19.89
CA MET A 300 -3.08 -4.52 20.27
C MET A 300 -3.68 -3.42 19.40
N VAL A 301 -3.74 -3.64 18.08
CA VAL A 301 -4.34 -2.71 17.12
C VAL A 301 -5.82 -2.50 17.41
N LEU A 302 -6.57 -3.58 17.65
CA LEU A 302 -7.98 -3.50 18.01
C LEU A 302 -8.16 -2.78 19.35
N ALA A 303 -7.29 -3.03 20.33
CA ALA A 303 -7.36 -2.38 21.64
C ALA A 303 -7.20 -0.85 21.54
N ILE A 304 -6.40 -0.34 20.59
CA ILE A 304 -6.14 1.10 20.45
C ILE A 304 -7.16 1.79 19.57
N ASN A 305 -7.70 1.10 18.55
CA ASN A 305 -8.58 1.72 17.56
C ASN A 305 -10.08 1.47 17.83
N LEU A 306 -10.45 0.33 18.44
CA LEU A 306 -11.86 0.00 18.63
C LEU A 306 -12.52 0.86 19.72
N PRO A 307 -11.93 1.07 20.91
CA PRO A 307 -12.46 1.99 21.90
C PRO A 307 -12.20 3.43 21.47
N LYS A 308 -13.26 4.20 21.21
CA LYS A 308 -13.16 5.59 20.72
C LYS A 308 -12.23 6.47 21.57
N GLY A 309 -12.30 6.36 22.90
CA GLY A 309 -11.45 7.15 23.79
C GLY A 309 -9.95 6.85 23.64
N LEU A 310 -9.57 5.59 23.40
CA LEU A 310 -8.18 5.25 23.12
C LEU A 310 -7.76 5.72 21.73
N PHE A 311 -8.64 5.58 20.74
CA PHE A 311 -8.38 6.11 19.40
C PHE A 311 -8.15 7.62 19.45
N ASP A 312 -9.05 8.39 20.06
CA ASP A 312 -8.93 9.85 20.14
C ASP A 312 -7.67 10.27 20.92
N TYR A 313 -7.31 9.53 21.98
CA TYR A 313 -6.07 9.78 22.70
C TYR A 313 -4.83 9.53 21.82
N PHE A 314 -4.69 8.34 21.21
CA PHE A 314 -3.50 7.99 20.45
C PHE A 314 -3.41 8.70 19.08
N TYR A 315 -4.54 8.90 18.40
CA TYR A 315 -4.59 9.47 17.05
C TYR A 315 -4.68 11.01 17.05
N ARG A 316 -5.56 11.59 17.87
CA ARG A 316 -5.82 13.05 17.86
C ARG A 316 -5.00 13.81 18.89
N THR A 317 -4.77 13.22 20.07
CA THR A 317 -4.12 13.92 21.20
C THR A 317 -2.61 13.70 21.20
N LEU A 318 -2.15 12.44 21.16
CA LEU A 318 -0.74 12.05 21.23
C LEU A 318 -0.05 12.11 19.86
N LYS A 319 -0.14 13.28 19.21
CA LYS A 319 0.43 13.52 17.87
C LYS A 319 1.96 13.48 17.82
N LEU A 320 2.62 13.79 18.94
CA LEU A 320 4.07 13.89 19.05
C LEU A 320 4.69 14.69 17.88
N PRO A 321 4.31 15.98 17.71
CA PRO A 321 4.71 16.75 16.54
C PRO A 321 6.20 17.11 16.58
N ILE A 322 6.86 16.99 15.42
CA ILE A 322 8.20 17.56 15.22
C ILE A 322 8.01 18.99 14.71
N ASN A 323 8.42 19.97 15.53
CA ASN A 323 8.32 21.39 15.23
C ASN A 323 9.61 21.92 14.61
N GLY A 324 9.50 22.93 13.75
CA GLY A 324 10.64 23.66 13.20
C GLY A 324 11.44 22.94 12.11
N LEU A 325 11.02 21.74 11.67
CA LEU A 325 11.69 21.01 10.58
C LEU A 325 11.20 21.43 9.19
N THR A 326 9.90 21.73 9.05
CA THR A 326 9.30 22.09 7.76
C THR A 326 9.74 23.48 7.30
N ALA A 327 9.79 23.70 5.99
CA ALA A 327 10.12 25.00 5.41
C ALA A 327 9.06 26.06 5.77
N ASN A 328 7.78 25.68 5.81
CA ASN A 328 6.67 26.58 6.13
C ASN A 328 6.37 26.69 7.65
N GLY A 329 7.17 26.06 8.51
CA GLY A 329 6.97 26.08 9.96
C GLY A 329 5.80 25.24 10.49
N ALA A 330 5.05 24.56 9.62
CA ALA A 330 3.95 23.69 10.03
C ALA A 330 4.46 22.47 10.84
N PRO A 331 3.77 22.09 11.94
CA PRO A 331 4.14 20.91 12.72
C PRO A 331 4.01 19.62 11.89
N LEU A 332 4.91 18.66 12.13
CA LEU A 332 4.80 17.31 11.55
C LEU A 332 4.32 16.33 12.61
N ASP A 333 3.02 16.04 12.58
CA ASP A 333 2.40 15.02 13.42
C ASP A 333 2.97 13.63 13.07
N THR A 334 3.75 13.04 13.97
CA THR A 334 4.35 11.71 13.74
C THR A 334 3.40 10.58 14.11
N ARG A 335 2.54 10.82 15.12
CA ARG A 335 1.65 9.85 15.75
C ARG A 335 2.36 8.54 16.13
N ALA A 336 3.63 8.62 16.55
CA ALA A 336 4.50 7.45 16.65
C ALA A 336 3.94 6.30 17.51
N MET A 337 3.19 6.61 18.57
CA MET A 337 2.57 5.60 19.44
C MET A 337 1.27 5.00 18.87
N TRP A 338 0.69 5.62 17.84
CA TRP A 338 -0.48 5.11 17.13
C TRP A 338 -0.09 4.33 15.86
N GLN A 339 1.05 4.68 15.24
CA GLN A 339 1.51 4.07 14.00
C GLN A 339 1.76 2.55 14.13
N ALA A 340 1.44 1.80 13.07
CA ALA A 340 1.52 0.35 13.09
C ALA A 340 2.93 -0.19 13.36
N TYR A 341 3.99 0.53 12.95
CA TYR A 341 5.37 0.07 13.15
C TYR A 341 5.72 -0.16 14.63
N THR A 342 5.19 0.69 15.53
CA THR A 342 5.41 0.56 16.97
C THR A 342 4.79 -0.73 17.48
N TRP A 343 3.57 -1.03 17.05
CA TRP A 343 2.84 -2.22 17.48
C TRP A 343 3.34 -3.51 16.84
N ILE A 344 3.84 -3.46 15.60
CA ILE A 344 4.53 -4.58 14.97
C ILE A 344 5.78 -4.93 15.79
N PHE A 345 6.59 -3.93 16.14
CA PHE A 345 7.78 -4.13 16.97
C PHE A 345 7.44 -4.70 18.35
N ILE A 346 6.44 -4.12 19.03
CA ILE A 346 5.96 -4.60 20.34
C ILE A 346 5.43 -6.04 20.24
N SER A 347 4.69 -6.37 19.17
CA SER A 347 4.15 -7.72 18.97
C SER A 347 5.24 -8.79 18.84
N VAL A 348 6.37 -8.46 18.19
CA VAL A 348 7.53 -9.35 18.10
C VAL A 348 8.11 -9.58 19.49
N ILE A 349 8.33 -8.52 20.27
CA ILE A 349 8.86 -8.61 21.62
C ILE A 349 7.93 -9.43 22.52
N ALA A 350 6.63 -9.14 22.48
CA ALA A 350 5.61 -9.82 23.26
C ALA A 350 5.44 -11.30 22.87
N ALA A 351 5.78 -11.67 21.63
CA ALA A 351 5.76 -13.07 21.19
C ALA A 351 6.96 -13.89 21.70
N ILE A 352 8.08 -13.27 22.08
CA ILE A 352 9.31 -13.98 22.53
C ILE A 352 9.05 -14.91 23.72
N PRO A 353 8.41 -14.48 24.84
CA PRO A 353 8.15 -15.36 25.99
C PRO A 353 7.26 -16.57 25.65
N ILE A 354 6.34 -16.40 24.69
CA ILE A 354 5.39 -17.45 24.29
C ILE A 354 6.06 -18.44 23.34
N MET A 355 6.76 -17.93 22.32
CA MET A 355 7.39 -18.75 21.29
C MET A 355 8.65 -19.46 21.79
N LYS A 356 9.33 -18.88 22.80
CA LYS A 356 10.57 -19.39 23.43
C LYS A 356 11.68 -19.67 22.39
N PRO A 357 12.06 -18.67 21.57
CA PRO A 357 13.13 -18.83 20.58
C PRO A 357 14.48 -19.06 21.26
N THR A 358 15.36 -19.81 20.61
CA THR A 358 16.77 -19.95 21.03
C THR A 358 17.54 -18.65 20.80
N ARG A 359 18.63 -18.43 21.55
CA ARG A 359 19.53 -17.27 21.37
C ARG A 359 20.11 -17.19 19.95
N LYS A 360 20.35 -18.36 19.33
CA LYS A 360 20.80 -18.44 17.93
C LYS A 360 19.75 -17.89 16.98
N GLN A 361 18.49 -18.31 17.13
CA GLN A 361 17.38 -17.81 16.30
C GLN A 361 17.19 -16.30 16.42
N LEU A 362 17.33 -15.72 17.62
CA LEU A 362 17.27 -14.27 17.82
C LEU A 362 18.44 -13.54 17.14
N THR A 363 19.66 -14.04 17.30
CA THR A 363 20.84 -13.47 16.63
C THR A 363 20.72 -13.52 15.11
N ASP A 364 20.26 -14.64 14.57
CA ASP A 364 20.09 -14.82 13.12
C ASP A 364 18.94 -13.95 12.58
N THR A 365 17.87 -13.77 13.36
CA THR A 365 16.78 -12.83 13.06
C THR A 365 17.34 -11.41 12.90
N TRP A 366 18.12 -10.94 13.87
CA TRP A 366 18.71 -9.60 13.86
C TRP A 366 19.66 -9.38 12.68
N LYS A 367 20.55 -10.35 12.41
CA LYS A 367 21.49 -10.30 11.28
C LYS A 367 20.77 -10.17 9.94
N ILE A 368 19.69 -10.93 9.75
CA ILE A 368 18.92 -10.88 8.51
C ILE A 368 18.14 -9.58 8.40
N TRP A 369 17.55 -9.12 9.51
CA TRP A 369 16.82 -7.86 9.53
C TRP A 369 17.69 -6.67 9.13
N ILE A 370 18.86 -6.50 9.75
CA ILE A 370 19.80 -5.43 9.40
C ILE A 370 20.28 -5.52 7.95
N LYS A 371 20.43 -6.73 7.40
CA LYS A 371 20.80 -6.91 6.00
C LYS A 371 19.66 -6.55 5.03
N ARG A 372 18.41 -6.86 5.38
CA ARG A 372 17.24 -6.74 4.48
C ARG A 372 16.54 -5.37 4.57
N ALA A 373 16.51 -4.74 5.74
CA ALA A 373 15.67 -3.55 5.99
C ALA A 373 16.17 -2.23 5.38
N PRO A 374 17.46 -1.84 5.46
CA PRO A 374 17.89 -0.47 5.15
C PRO A 374 17.52 0.00 3.74
N ARG A 375 17.71 -0.87 2.74
CA ARG A 375 17.53 -0.51 1.34
C ARG A 375 16.05 -0.24 0.98
N PRO A 376 15.08 -1.12 1.31
CA PRO A 376 13.65 -0.81 1.14
C PRO A 376 13.15 0.38 1.96
N VAL A 377 13.64 0.53 3.20
CA VAL A 377 13.27 1.67 4.08
C VAL A 377 13.68 2.99 3.44
N PHE A 378 14.92 3.06 2.96
CA PHE A 378 15.45 4.24 2.29
C PHE A 378 14.73 4.51 0.95
N ALA A 379 14.46 3.47 0.17
CA ALA A 379 13.71 3.61 -1.09
C ALA A 379 12.31 4.20 -0.87
N ALA A 380 11.60 3.80 0.19
CA ALA A 380 10.31 4.41 0.52
C ALA A 380 10.45 5.88 0.96
N ALA A 381 11.50 6.20 1.72
CA ALA A 381 11.72 7.52 2.30
C ALA A 381 12.13 8.59 1.27
N ILE A 382 12.96 8.23 0.29
CA ILE A 382 13.49 9.19 -0.69
C ILE A 382 12.39 9.78 -1.59
N PHE A 383 11.34 9.02 -1.91
CA PHE A 383 10.22 9.52 -2.72
C PHE A 383 9.32 10.52 -1.98
N PHE A 384 9.17 10.38 -0.67
CA PHE A 384 8.53 11.42 0.15
C PHE A 384 9.37 12.70 0.16
N ALA A 385 10.70 12.59 0.28
CA ALA A 385 11.59 13.75 0.19
C ALA A 385 11.50 14.46 -1.17
N ILE A 386 11.46 13.71 -2.27
CA ILE A 386 11.22 14.27 -3.61
C ILE A 386 9.88 15.00 -3.67
N GLY A 387 8.80 14.38 -3.18
CA GLY A 387 7.48 14.99 -3.14
C GLY A 387 7.45 16.30 -2.35
N GLU A 388 8.13 16.36 -1.20
CA GLU A 388 8.20 17.61 -0.43
C GLU A 388 9.03 18.70 -1.08
N ILE A 389 10.13 18.36 -1.76
CA ILE A 389 10.88 19.35 -2.55
C ILE A 389 10.00 19.90 -3.68
N MET A 390 9.22 19.06 -4.37
CA MET A 390 8.26 19.52 -5.38
C MET A 390 7.21 20.47 -4.79
N ASN A 391 6.72 20.16 -3.58
CA ASN A 391 5.69 20.93 -2.91
C ASN A 391 6.17 22.31 -2.45
N MET A 392 7.44 22.41 -2.04
CA MET A 392 8.05 23.60 -1.46
C MET A 392 9.00 24.35 -2.42
N ALA A 393 9.20 23.85 -3.64
CA ALA A 393 9.97 24.57 -4.66
C ALA A 393 9.39 25.98 -4.84
N GLY A 394 10.25 26.99 -4.83
CA GLY A 394 9.86 28.40 -4.92
C GLY A 394 9.31 29.03 -3.65
N TYR A 395 9.26 28.30 -2.54
CA TYR A 395 8.88 28.87 -1.24
C TYR A 395 10.04 29.66 -0.62
N ASN A 396 9.76 30.90 -0.21
CA ASN A 396 10.67 31.73 0.57
C ASN A 396 10.21 31.75 2.04
N MET A 397 11.12 31.37 2.94
CA MET A 397 10.85 31.26 4.38
C MET A 397 10.78 32.61 5.09
N GLU A 398 11.49 33.63 4.62
CA GLU A 398 11.52 34.98 5.22
C GLU A 398 10.20 35.71 4.95
N THR A 399 9.69 35.59 3.72
CA THR A 399 8.42 36.23 3.32
C THR A 399 7.19 35.35 3.57
N ALA A 400 7.41 34.08 3.94
CA ALA A 400 6.39 33.05 4.08
C ALA A 400 5.48 32.89 2.85
N LYS A 401 6.04 33.09 1.65
CA LYS A 401 5.32 33.09 0.37
C LYS A 401 6.09 32.35 -0.70
N PHE A 402 5.36 31.89 -1.71
CA PHE A 402 5.95 31.37 -2.93
C PHE A 402 6.37 32.53 -3.84
N GLU A 403 7.66 32.69 -4.10
CA GLU A 403 8.21 33.66 -5.06
C GLU A 403 7.97 33.22 -6.50
N THR A 404 8.00 31.90 -6.72
CA THR A 404 7.63 31.27 -7.98
C THR A 404 6.60 30.18 -7.71
N ALA A 405 5.76 29.87 -8.71
CA ALA A 405 4.84 28.74 -8.60
C ALA A 405 5.64 27.45 -8.34
N SER A 406 5.25 26.69 -7.31
CA SER A 406 5.91 25.41 -7.02
C SER A 406 5.77 24.43 -8.18
N MET A 407 6.67 23.46 -8.27
CA MET A 407 6.61 22.39 -9.27
C MET A 407 5.24 21.72 -9.28
N VAL A 408 4.66 21.45 -8.10
CA VAL A 408 3.32 20.89 -7.96
C VAL A 408 2.24 21.81 -8.53
N LYS A 409 2.30 23.13 -8.25
CA LYS A 409 1.34 24.11 -8.79
C LYS A 409 1.44 24.20 -10.32
N ILE A 410 2.65 24.22 -10.87
CA ILE A 410 2.89 24.24 -12.33
C ILE A 410 2.28 23.01 -13.01
N LEU A 411 2.51 21.82 -12.45
CA LEU A 411 1.91 20.59 -12.96
C LEU A 411 0.39 20.65 -12.91
N ALA A 412 -0.18 21.15 -11.80
CA ALA A 412 -1.62 21.24 -11.60
C ALA A 412 -2.28 22.22 -12.56
N ASP A 413 -1.69 23.41 -12.75
CA ASP A 413 -2.18 24.41 -13.70
C ASP A 413 -2.15 23.87 -15.13
N SER A 414 -1.02 23.27 -15.51
CA SER A 414 -0.86 22.68 -16.85
C SER A 414 -1.83 21.52 -17.08
N SER A 415 -2.09 20.71 -16.05
CA SER A 415 -3.02 19.57 -16.15
C SER A 415 -4.47 20.04 -16.23
N ALA A 416 -4.86 21.04 -15.45
CA ALA A 416 -6.21 21.61 -15.49
C ALA A 416 -6.49 22.25 -16.85
N GLU A 417 -5.55 23.02 -17.39
CA GLU A 417 -5.67 23.67 -18.70
C GLU A 417 -5.73 22.65 -19.85
N PHE A 418 -4.88 21.62 -19.81
CA PHE A 418 -4.78 20.62 -20.88
C PHE A 418 -5.91 19.58 -20.85
N PHE A 419 -6.20 18.99 -19.69
CA PHE A 419 -7.19 17.90 -19.59
C PHE A 419 -8.61 18.41 -19.32
N GLN A 420 -8.77 19.57 -18.68
CA GLN A 420 -10.07 20.15 -18.36
C GLN A 420 -11.01 19.12 -17.69
N GLY A 421 -12.26 19.03 -18.15
CA GLY A 421 -13.24 18.05 -17.65
C GLY A 421 -12.83 16.58 -17.85
N ALA A 422 -11.83 16.27 -18.70
CA ALA A 422 -11.33 14.92 -18.89
C ALA A 422 -10.29 14.49 -17.84
N TYR A 423 -9.91 15.37 -16.89
CA TYR A 423 -8.89 15.05 -15.88
C TYR A 423 -9.24 13.81 -15.04
N GLY A 424 -10.52 13.60 -14.72
CA GLY A 424 -10.98 12.41 -14.01
C GLY A 424 -10.67 11.10 -14.75
N ALA A 425 -10.59 11.11 -16.08
CA ALA A 425 -10.22 9.94 -16.87
C ALA A 425 -8.72 9.61 -16.78
N ILE A 426 -7.89 10.58 -16.38
CA ILE A 426 -6.42 10.48 -16.39
C ILE A 426 -5.82 10.31 -14.99
N VAL A 427 -6.48 10.81 -13.93
CA VAL A 427 -5.93 10.80 -12.57
C VAL A 427 -5.54 9.40 -12.07
N SER A 428 -6.32 8.38 -12.40
CA SER A 428 -5.99 7.00 -12.01
C SER A 428 -4.74 6.49 -12.73
N PHE A 429 -4.47 6.91 -13.96
CA PHE A 429 -3.22 6.57 -14.66
C PHE A 429 -2.02 7.31 -14.08
N ILE A 430 -2.21 8.53 -13.58
CA ILE A 430 -1.17 9.24 -12.81
C ILE A 430 -0.86 8.48 -11.51
N GLY A 431 -1.91 7.95 -10.86
CA GLY A 431 -1.77 7.03 -9.72
C GLY A 431 -0.95 5.80 -10.09
N LEU A 432 -1.35 5.10 -11.16
CA LEU A 432 -0.66 3.91 -11.67
C LEU A 432 0.82 4.19 -11.95
N PHE A 433 1.09 5.33 -12.58
CA PHE A 433 2.44 5.81 -12.87
C PHE A 433 3.25 6.02 -11.58
N GLY A 434 2.71 6.73 -10.60
CA GLY A 434 3.38 6.95 -9.32
C GLY A 434 3.62 5.64 -8.57
N GLY A 435 2.66 4.72 -8.58
CA GLY A 435 2.79 3.42 -7.91
C GLY A 435 3.81 2.52 -8.59
N PHE A 436 3.95 2.60 -9.92
CA PHE A 436 4.95 1.86 -10.69
C PHE A 436 6.36 2.32 -10.33
N ILE A 437 6.58 3.63 -10.22
CA ILE A 437 7.86 4.24 -9.87
C ILE A 437 8.25 3.93 -8.42
N THR A 438 7.33 4.21 -7.50
CA THR A 438 7.62 4.17 -6.06
C THR A 438 7.48 2.76 -5.46
N GLY A 439 6.69 1.89 -6.10
CA GLY A 439 6.29 0.60 -5.56
C GLY A 439 5.33 0.67 -4.37
N SER A 440 4.78 1.85 -4.04
CA SER A 440 4.01 2.09 -2.81
C SER A 440 2.87 3.09 -3.06
N GLU A 441 1.63 2.70 -2.79
CA GLU A 441 0.48 3.62 -2.87
C GLU A 441 0.65 4.81 -1.92
N ALA A 442 1.12 4.60 -0.69
CA ALA A 442 1.34 5.69 0.25
C ALA A 442 2.38 6.70 -0.25
N SER A 443 3.43 6.22 -0.93
CA SER A 443 4.43 7.11 -1.55
C SER A 443 3.84 7.85 -2.75
N THR A 444 3.00 7.21 -3.55
CA THR A 444 2.23 7.85 -4.64
C THR A 444 1.31 8.94 -4.11
N ILE A 445 0.54 8.65 -3.06
CA ILE A 445 -0.33 9.62 -2.38
C ILE A 445 0.52 10.78 -1.87
N ALA A 446 1.66 10.52 -1.23
CA ALA A 446 2.53 11.58 -0.74
C ALA A 446 3.08 12.49 -1.84
N MET A 447 3.45 11.91 -2.98
CA MET A 447 4.00 12.67 -4.11
C MET A 447 2.93 13.45 -4.89
N PHE A 448 1.76 12.85 -5.12
CA PHE A 448 0.80 13.35 -6.12
C PHE A 448 -0.52 13.87 -5.54
N SER A 449 -0.83 13.69 -4.24
CA SER A 449 -2.12 14.16 -3.70
C SER A 449 -2.26 15.67 -3.77
N LYS A 450 -1.24 16.43 -3.38
CA LYS A 450 -1.30 17.91 -3.47
C LYS A 450 -1.46 18.38 -4.92
N TYR A 451 -0.83 17.68 -5.86
CA TYR A 451 -1.00 17.91 -7.30
C TYR A 451 -2.44 17.61 -7.75
N ALA A 452 -2.99 16.46 -7.37
CA ALA A 452 -4.34 16.05 -7.74
C ALA A 452 -5.40 16.98 -7.13
N LEU A 453 -5.24 17.34 -5.86
CA LEU A 453 -6.10 18.29 -5.16
C LEU A 453 -6.01 19.69 -5.79
N SER A 454 -4.79 20.19 -6.08
CA SER A 454 -4.62 21.47 -6.75
C SER A 454 -5.21 21.48 -8.16
N THR A 455 -5.14 20.37 -8.89
CA THR A 455 -5.73 20.27 -10.24
C THR A 455 -7.26 20.29 -10.14
N ALA A 456 -7.84 19.51 -9.22
CA ALA A 456 -9.28 19.51 -8.96
C ALA A 456 -9.79 20.89 -8.53
N GLN A 457 -9.05 21.60 -7.68
CA GLN A 457 -9.38 22.96 -7.26
C GLN A 457 -9.34 23.95 -8.44
N ASN A 458 -8.32 23.86 -9.31
CA ASN A 458 -8.23 24.68 -10.52
C ASN A 458 -9.40 24.41 -11.49
N LEU A 459 -9.93 23.19 -11.49
CA LEU A 459 -11.13 22.80 -12.26
C LEU A 459 -12.44 23.17 -11.54
N SER A 460 -12.37 23.89 -10.42
CA SER A 460 -13.52 24.33 -9.62
C SER A 460 -14.41 23.17 -9.12
N LEU A 461 -13.82 22.01 -8.87
CA LEU A 461 -14.55 20.87 -8.30
C LEU A 461 -14.88 21.11 -6.82
N SER A 462 -16.01 20.56 -6.37
CA SER A 462 -16.43 20.57 -4.96
C SER A 462 -15.47 19.75 -4.08
N THR A 463 -15.57 19.88 -2.75
CA THR A 463 -14.80 19.04 -1.81
C THR A 463 -14.99 17.56 -2.08
N GLU A 464 -16.21 17.13 -2.40
CA GLU A 464 -16.48 15.74 -2.80
C GLU A 464 -15.76 15.37 -4.10
N GLY A 465 -15.76 16.26 -5.10
CA GLY A 465 -15.01 16.07 -6.35
C GLY A 465 -13.49 15.96 -6.15
N LEU A 466 -12.94 16.77 -5.23
CA LEU A 466 -11.53 16.67 -4.79
C LEU A 466 -11.22 15.27 -4.21
N LEU A 467 -12.11 14.74 -3.37
CA LEU A 467 -11.96 13.40 -2.80
C LEU A 467 -12.09 12.30 -3.85
N ILE A 468 -13.01 12.43 -4.82
CA ILE A 468 -13.18 11.46 -5.91
C ILE A 468 -11.91 11.41 -6.79
N ILE A 469 -11.34 12.57 -7.11
CA ILE A 469 -10.06 12.67 -7.83
C ILE A 469 -8.94 11.99 -7.03
N ALA A 470 -8.85 12.27 -5.74
CA ALA A 470 -7.84 11.65 -4.88
C ALA A 470 -8.03 10.13 -4.74
N ALA A 471 -9.28 9.64 -4.72
CA ALA A 471 -9.59 8.21 -4.73
C ALA A 471 -9.06 7.57 -6.01
N GLY A 472 -9.33 8.17 -7.18
CA GLY A 472 -8.79 7.71 -8.46
C GLY A 472 -7.27 7.58 -8.44
N LEU A 473 -6.58 8.61 -7.95
CA LEU A 473 -5.12 8.60 -7.77
C LEU A 473 -4.66 7.44 -6.86
N ALA A 474 -5.30 7.26 -5.71
CA ALA A 474 -4.95 6.23 -4.73
C ALA A 474 -5.14 4.81 -5.32
N PHE A 475 -6.31 4.52 -5.89
CA PHE A 475 -6.60 3.22 -6.51
C PHE A 475 -5.65 2.93 -7.68
N GLY A 476 -5.35 3.92 -8.52
CA GLY A 476 -4.32 3.79 -9.54
C GLY A 476 -2.96 3.38 -8.94
N GLY A 477 -2.55 4.06 -7.87
CA GLY A 477 -1.32 3.77 -7.13
C GLY A 477 -1.29 2.35 -6.55
N GLY A 478 -2.40 1.87 -5.99
CA GLY A 478 -2.56 0.51 -5.50
C GLY A 478 -2.44 -0.54 -6.61
N LEU A 479 -3.14 -0.32 -7.74
CA LEU A 479 -3.13 -1.22 -8.91
C LEU A 479 -1.78 -1.34 -9.60
N ALA A 480 -0.85 -0.41 -9.34
CA ALA A 480 0.52 -0.49 -9.84
C ALA A 480 1.39 -1.54 -9.13
N SER A 481 0.92 -2.06 -7.99
CA SER A 481 1.63 -3.01 -7.16
C SER A 481 2.08 -4.25 -7.95
N VAL A 482 1.22 -4.79 -8.81
CA VAL A 482 1.53 -5.96 -9.65
C VAL A 482 2.55 -5.66 -10.76
N ILE A 483 2.73 -4.40 -11.18
CA ILE A 483 3.72 -4.03 -12.21
C ILE A 483 5.01 -3.45 -11.63
N SER A 484 5.09 -3.29 -10.31
CA SER A 484 6.29 -2.78 -9.65
C SER A 484 7.42 -3.81 -9.72
N PRO A 485 8.56 -3.49 -10.39
CA PRO A 485 9.66 -4.43 -10.53
C PRO A 485 10.21 -4.91 -9.19
N ALA A 486 10.34 -4.01 -8.22
CA ALA A 486 10.86 -4.32 -6.89
C ALA A 486 9.98 -5.33 -6.14
N LYS A 487 8.65 -5.19 -6.22
CA LYS A 487 7.71 -6.13 -5.57
C LYS A 487 7.79 -7.51 -6.21
N LEU A 488 7.72 -7.59 -7.54
CA LEU A 488 7.77 -8.89 -8.20
C LEU A 488 9.13 -9.59 -8.07
N GLN A 489 10.23 -8.84 -8.07
CA GLN A 489 11.56 -9.38 -7.77
C GLN A 489 11.62 -9.95 -6.36
N ASN A 490 11.00 -9.29 -5.36
CA ASN A 490 10.92 -9.83 -4.01
C ASN A 490 10.10 -11.11 -3.94
N ALA A 491 8.98 -11.21 -4.68
CA ALA A 491 8.23 -12.47 -4.79
C ALA A 491 9.07 -13.57 -5.43
N ALA A 492 9.71 -13.29 -6.56
CA ALA A 492 10.55 -14.24 -7.26
C ALA A 492 11.75 -14.72 -6.41
N ALA A 493 12.36 -13.81 -5.65
CA ALA A 493 13.46 -14.11 -4.73
C ALA A 493 13.02 -15.00 -3.55
N SER A 494 11.77 -14.88 -3.08
CA SER A 494 11.28 -15.70 -1.96
C SER A 494 11.17 -17.20 -2.27
N ILE A 495 11.18 -17.57 -3.55
CA ILE A 495 11.12 -18.95 -4.05
C ILE A 495 12.34 -19.33 -4.90
N ASP A 496 13.43 -18.54 -4.81
CA ASP A 496 14.67 -18.76 -5.55
C ASP A 496 14.47 -18.85 -7.09
N LYS A 497 13.61 -17.97 -7.64
CA LYS A 497 13.28 -17.90 -9.08
C LYS A 497 13.43 -16.49 -9.67
N ILE A 498 14.43 -15.73 -9.23
CA ILE A 498 14.74 -14.40 -9.80
C ILE A 498 14.89 -14.49 -11.32
N GLY A 499 14.26 -13.55 -12.04
CA GLY A 499 14.19 -13.48 -13.50
C GLY A 499 12.82 -13.92 -14.05
N GLU A 500 12.08 -14.77 -13.34
CA GLU A 500 10.75 -15.24 -13.74
C GLU A 500 9.68 -14.14 -13.60
N GLU A 501 9.93 -13.08 -12.81
CA GLU A 501 9.04 -11.92 -12.69
C GLU A 501 8.76 -11.25 -14.03
N ASN A 502 9.70 -11.31 -14.98
CA ASN A 502 9.53 -10.68 -16.31
C ASN A 502 8.36 -11.28 -17.10
N LYS A 503 8.04 -12.56 -16.88
CA LYS A 503 6.88 -13.21 -17.49
C LYS A 503 5.58 -12.70 -16.88
N VAL A 504 5.58 -12.43 -15.57
CA VAL A 504 4.45 -11.86 -14.84
C VAL A 504 4.17 -10.43 -15.29
N ILE A 505 5.21 -9.58 -15.38
CA ILE A 505 5.08 -8.16 -15.75
C ILE A 505 4.27 -7.97 -17.04
N ARG A 506 4.50 -8.78 -18.09
CA ARG A 506 3.81 -8.58 -19.38
C ARG A 506 2.29 -8.69 -19.28
N ILE A 507 1.80 -9.69 -18.56
CA ILE A 507 0.36 -9.92 -18.39
C ILE A 507 -0.21 -9.00 -17.31
N ALA A 508 0.52 -8.86 -16.20
CA ALA A 508 0.19 -7.95 -15.12
C ALA A 508 0.02 -6.50 -15.61
N PHE A 509 0.85 -6.06 -16.55
CA PHE A 509 0.76 -4.74 -17.16
C PHE A 509 -0.57 -4.50 -17.84
N VAL A 510 -1.00 -5.46 -18.66
CA VAL A 510 -2.31 -5.38 -19.32
C VAL A 510 -3.45 -5.33 -18.30
N PHE A 511 -3.40 -6.16 -17.25
CA PHE A 511 -4.43 -6.12 -16.21
C PHE A 511 -4.43 -4.81 -15.42
N SER A 512 -3.26 -4.31 -15.04
CA SER A 512 -3.15 -3.04 -14.33
C SER A 512 -3.73 -1.88 -15.15
N LEU A 513 -3.50 -1.86 -16.47
CA LEU A 513 -4.06 -0.86 -17.37
C LEU A 513 -5.58 -0.99 -17.50
N ILE A 514 -6.11 -2.20 -17.68
CA ILE A 514 -7.55 -2.43 -17.78
C ILE A 514 -8.26 -2.01 -16.49
N LEU A 515 -7.74 -2.44 -15.32
CA LEU A 515 -8.31 -2.09 -14.03
C LEU A 515 -8.24 -0.59 -13.78
N THR A 516 -7.12 0.06 -14.15
CA THR A 516 -6.97 1.52 -14.03
C THR A 516 -7.94 2.27 -14.95
N ALA A 517 -8.14 1.80 -16.19
CA ALA A 517 -9.10 2.37 -17.11
C ALA A 517 -10.53 2.26 -16.55
N ILE A 518 -10.89 1.12 -15.95
CA ILE A 518 -12.17 0.95 -15.28
C ILE A 518 -12.30 1.91 -14.10
N THR A 519 -11.28 2.00 -13.22
CA THR A 519 -11.26 2.98 -12.12
C THR A 519 -11.46 4.41 -12.64
N SER A 520 -10.79 4.80 -13.72
CA SER A 520 -10.99 6.10 -14.37
C SER A 520 -12.43 6.32 -14.87
N VAL A 521 -13.08 5.29 -15.40
CA VAL A 521 -14.50 5.38 -15.77
C VAL A 521 -15.37 5.62 -14.52
N PHE A 522 -15.09 4.93 -13.41
CA PHE A 522 -15.81 5.18 -12.16
C PHE A 522 -15.59 6.60 -11.63
N VAL A 523 -14.36 7.12 -11.70
CA VAL A 523 -14.07 8.53 -11.35
C VAL A 523 -14.95 9.47 -12.17
N MET A 524 -14.99 9.29 -13.50
CA MET A 524 -15.81 10.13 -14.38
C MET A 524 -17.32 10.02 -14.08
N ILE A 525 -17.81 8.80 -13.80
CA ILE A 525 -19.21 8.57 -13.43
C ILE A 525 -19.53 9.32 -12.14
N TYR A 526 -18.73 9.17 -11.08
CA TYR A 526 -18.99 9.82 -9.80
C TYR A 526 -18.87 11.35 -9.89
N LEU A 527 -17.91 11.88 -10.64
CA LEU A 527 -17.81 13.33 -10.89
C LEU A 527 -19.02 13.89 -11.65
N SER A 528 -19.65 13.09 -12.51
CA SER A 528 -20.86 13.52 -13.25
C SER A 528 -22.14 13.56 -12.42
N MET A 529 -22.11 12.98 -11.21
CA MET A 529 -23.27 12.89 -10.32
C MET A 529 -23.37 14.04 -9.32
N ILE A 530 -22.35 14.92 -9.24
CA ILE A 530 -22.20 15.95 -8.22
C ILE A 530 -22.16 17.38 -8.79
#